data_AF-A0A3M9X5K5-F1
#
_entry.id   AF-A0A3M9X5K5-F1
#
_cell.length_a   1.000
_cell.length_b   1.000
_cell.length_c   1.000
_cell.angle_alpha   90.00
_cell.angle_beta   90.00
_cell.angle_gamma   90.00
#
_symmetry.space_group_name_H-M   'P 1'
#
loop_
_entity.id
_entity.type
_entity.pdbx_description
1 polymer ?
#
loop_
_entity_poly.entity_id
_entity_poly.type
_entity_poly.pdbx_seq_one_letter_code
_entity_poly.pdbx_strand_id
1 'polypeptide(L)'
;MVGHGPEAFVPPEHLQNIAAAAALLLAGADEGEPLAIEIRRKDGKTVWVESKAHIVRDPLTGVPGDFVLVMRDITERKRLEEQLRSLAMTDGLTGLGNRRNLSARLWA
;
A
#
# COMPACT_ATOMS: atom_id res chain seq x y z
N MET A 1 -11.60 9.43 9.49
CA MET A 1 -12.69 10.31 9.96
C MET A 1 -13.63 9.44 10.77
N VAL A 2 -14.11 9.88 11.93
CA VAL A 2 -15.03 9.05 12.74
C VAL A 2 -16.32 8.79 11.94
N GLY A 3 -16.85 7.57 12.04
CA GLY A 3 -18.11 7.17 11.39
C GLY A 3 -18.02 6.85 9.88
N HIS A 4 -16.83 6.91 9.28
CA HIS A 4 -16.63 6.57 7.87
C HIS A 4 -15.76 5.33 7.76
N GLY A 5 -16.19 4.37 6.93
CA GLY A 5 -15.38 3.20 6.60
C GLY A 5 -14.19 3.54 5.70
N PRO A 6 -13.27 2.58 5.50
CA PRO A 6 -12.10 2.76 4.66
C PRO A 6 -12.43 3.13 3.21
N GLU A 7 -13.57 2.69 2.68
CA GLU A 7 -14.06 2.97 1.31
C GLU A 7 -14.20 4.47 1.00
N ALA A 8 -14.35 5.33 2.01
CA ALA A 8 -14.40 6.77 1.80
C ALA A 8 -13.02 7.37 1.45
N PHE A 9 -11.93 6.68 1.82
CA PHE A 9 -10.55 7.18 1.73
C PHE A 9 -9.66 6.31 0.84
N VAL A 10 -10.05 5.06 0.59
CA VAL A 10 -9.24 4.07 -0.10
C VAL A 10 -9.86 3.74 -1.46
N PRO A 11 -9.07 3.74 -2.55
CA PRO A 11 -9.52 3.27 -3.86
C PRO A 11 -10.08 1.83 -3.83
N PRO A 12 -11.10 1.50 -4.65
CA PRO A 12 -11.75 0.19 -4.63
C PRO A 12 -10.81 -1.00 -4.81
N GLU A 13 -9.76 -0.84 -5.62
CA GLU A 13 -8.74 -1.86 -5.88
C GLU A 13 -7.98 -2.35 -4.63
N HIS A 14 -7.91 -1.53 -3.58
CA HIS A 14 -7.25 -1.91 -2.32
C HIS A 14 -8.22 -2.51 -1.29
N LEU A 15 -9.53 -2.32 -1.45
CA LEU A 15 -10.52 -2.77 -0.47
C LEU A 15 -10.54 -4.29 -0.30
N GLN A 16 -10.31 -5.05 -1.38
CA GLN A 16 -10.22 -6.50 -1.31
C GLN A 16 -9.05 -6.97 -0.44
N ASN A 17 -7.88 -6.34 -0.57
CA ASN A 17 -6.70 -6.68 0.22
C ASN A 17 -6.88 -6.31 1.70
N ILE A 18 -7.54 -5.18 1.98
CA ILE A 18 -7.88 -4.77 3.35
C ILE A 18 -8.86 -5.76 3.98
N ALA A 19 -9.90 -6.16 3.25
CA ALA A 19 -10.87 -7.14 3.72
C ALA A 19 -10.23 -8.50 4.01
N ALA A 20 -9.32 -8.96 3.14
CA ALA A 20 -8.57 -10.19 3.36
C ALA A 20 -7.69 -10.12 4.61
N ALA A 21 -6.95 -9.01 4.81
CA ALA A 21 -6.14 -8.81 6.00
C ALA A 21 -6.98 -8.77 7.29
N ALA A 22 -8.12 -8.07 7.26
CA ALA A 22 -9.05 -8.04 8.37
C ALA A 22 -9.61 -9.43 8.70
N ALA A 23 -9.95 -10.24 7.69
CA ALA A 23 -10.43 -11.60 7.89
C ALA A 23 -9.40 -12.49 8.59
N LEU A 24 -8.11 -12.38 8.22
CA LEU A 24 -7.03 -13.13 8.88
C LEU A 24 -6.87 -12.76 10.36
N LEU A 25 -6.95 -11.46 10.68
CA LEU A 25 -6.92 -10.97 12.06
C LEU A 25 -8.11 -11.49 12.86
N LEU A 26 -9.32 -11.40 12.31
CA LEU A 26 -10.54 -11.90 12.95
C LEU A 26 -10.48 -13.42 13.16
N ALA A 27 -9.84 -14.16 12.24
CA ALA A 27 -9.67 -15.61 12.32
C ALA A 27 -8.64 -16.06 13.39
N GLY A 28 -7.86 -15.15 13.97
CA GLY A 28 -6.97 -15.46 15.09
C GLY A 28 -5.57 -14.86 15.02
N ALA A 29 -5.18 -14.23 13.91
CA ALA A 29 -3.90 -13.51 13.87
C ALA A 29 -3.96 -12.26 14.76
N ASP A 30 -2.83 -11.90 15.39
CA ASP A 30 -2.74 -10.69 16.23
C ASP A 30 -2.34 -9.45 15.41
N GLU A 31 -1.57 -9.66 14.35
CA GLU A 31 -1.11 -8.62 13.43
C GLU A 31 -1.14 -9.08 11.97
N GLY A 32 -1.37 -8.13 11.07
CA GLY A 32 -1.32 -8.34 9.63
C GLY A 32 0.03 -7.95 9.05
N GLU A 33 0.34 -8.52 7.89
CA GLU A 33 1.48 -8.06 7.08
C GLU A 33 1.27 -6.61 6.63
N PRO A 34 2.34 -5.79 6.54
CA PRO A 34 2.23 -4.43 6.03
C PRO A 34 1.68 -4.39 4.60
N LEU A 35 0.68 -3.55 4.39
CA LEU A 35 0.09 -3.30 3.08
C LEU A 35 0.45 -1.90 2.59
N ALA A 36 1.05 -1.81 1.41
CA ALA A 36 1.18 -0.55 0.69
C ALA A 36 -0.13 -0.26 -0.04
N ILE A 37 -0.84 0.79 0.37
CA ILE A 37 -2.12 1.21 -0.20
C ILE A 37 -2.11 2.71 -0.48
N GLU A 38 -2.85 3.11 -1.50
CA GLU A 38 -3.15 4.50 -1.74
C GLU A 38 -4.29 4.97 -0.84
N ILE A 39 -4.12 6.15 -0.22
CA ILE A 39 -5.17 6.81 0.57
C ILE A 39 -5.37 8.24 0.10
N ARG A 40 -6.63 8.68 0.09
CA ARG A 40 -7.01 10.05 -0.21
C ARG A 40 -7.00 10.89 1.07
N ARG A 41 -6.15 11.91 1.08
CA ARG A 41 -6.07 12.91 2.14
C ARG A 41 -7.26 13.87 2.09
N LYS A 42 -7.44 14.60 3.19
CA LYS A 42 -8.48 15.65 3.31
C LYS A 42 -8.37 16.73 2.23
N ASP A 43 -7.16 17.04 1.76
CA ASP A 43 -6.91 18.03 0.70
C ASP A 43 -7.21 17.50 -0.72
N GLY A 44 -7.69 16.25 -0.83
CA GLY A 44 -8.03 15.59 -2.09
C GLY A 44 -6.85 14.88 -2.76
N LYS A 45 -5.62 15.04 -2.26
CA LYS A 45 -4.45 14.36 -2.84
C LYS A 45 -4.40 12.90 -2.40
N THR A 46 -3.93 12.04 -3.29
CA THR A 46 -3.62 10.64 -2.98
C THR A 46 -2.17 10.53 -2.54
N VAL A 47 -1.93 9.77 -1.47
CA VAL A 47 -0.59 9.43 -0.97
C VAL A 47 -0.48 7.92 -0.80
N TRP A 48 0.74 7.41 -0.96
CA TRP A 48 1.03 6.02 -0.65
C TRP A 48 1.32 5.89 0.84
N VAL A 49 0.63 4.95 1.50
CA VAL A 49 0.93 4.58 2.87
C VAL A 49 1.24 3.10 2.99
N GLU A 50 2.20 2.79 3.84
CA GLU A 50 2.39 1.44 4.36
C GLU A 50 1.60 1.34 5.66
N SER A 51 0.60 0.48 5.70
CA SER A 51 -0.31 0.31 6.83
C SER A 51 -0.13 -1.07 7.44
N LYS A 52 0.11 -1.13 8.75
CA LYS A 52 0.10 -2.37 9.54
C LYS A 52 -1.08 -2.35 10.51
N ALA A 53 -1.86 -3.42 10.53
CA ALA A 53 -3.02 -3.55 11.40
C ALA A 53 -2.73 -4.54 12.54
N HIS A 54 -3.19 -4.18 13.73
CA HIS A 54 -3.21 -5.00 14.93
C HIS A 54 -4.65 -5.13 15.41
N ILE A 55 -5.03 -6.32 15.86
CA ILE A 55 -6.33 -6.53 16.49
C ILE A 55 -6.21 -6.36 18.01
N VAL A 56 -7.15 -5.63 18.60
CA VAL A 56 -7.29 -5.49 20.04
C VAL A 56 -8.38 -6.45 20.46
N ARG A 57 -8.03 -7.39 21.33
CA ARG A 57 -8.96 -8.36 21.89
C ARG A 57 -9.31 -7.99 23.31
N ASP A 58 -10.54 -8.27 23.70
CA ASP A 58 -10.96 -8.15 25.08
C ASP A 58 -10.10 -9.12 25.95
N PRO A 59 -9.43 -8.63 27.01
CA PRO A 59 -8.51 -9.46 27.80
C PRO A 59 -9.17 -10.62 28.56
N LEU A 60 -10.48 -10.53 28.84
CA LEU A 60 -11.21 -11.52 29.62
C LEU A 60 -11.88 -12.59 28.75
N THR A 61 -12.36 -12.19 27.57
CA THR A 61 -13.15 -13.04 26.67
C THR A 61 -12.40 -13.45 25.40
N GLY A 62 -11.31 -12.77 25.06
CA GLY A 62 -10.52 -13.00 23.83
C GLY A 62 -11.22 -12.55 22.55
N VAL A 63 -12.41 -11.97 22.66
CA VAL A 63 -13.23 -11.54 21.53
C VAL A 63 -12.58 -10.32 20.85
N PRO A 64 -12.48 -10.30 19.49
CA PRO A 64 -12.14 -9.12 18.72
C PRO A 64 -12.97 -7.89 19.09
N GLY A 65 -12.32 -6.82 19.56
CA GLY A 65 -12.97 -5.55 19.85
C GLY A 65 -12.72 -4.52 18.75
N ASP A 66 -11.46 -4.14 18.57
CA ASP A 66 -11.06 -3.04 17.69
C ASP A 66 -9.84 -3.39 16.83
N PHE A 67 -9.60 -2.59 15.80
CA PHE A 67 -8.35 -2.60 15.03
C PHE A 67 -7.55 -1.33 15.28
N VAL A 68 -6.25 -1.47 15.52
CA VAL A 68 -5.30 -0.37 15.56
C VAL A 68 -4.44 -0.43 14.30
N LEU A 69 -4.47 0.64 13.52
CA LEU A 69 -3.68 0.76 12.29
C LEU A 69 -2.55 1.77 12.50
N VAL A 70 -1.33 1.36 12.20
CA VAL A 70 -0.17 2.25 12.10
C VAL A 70 0.13 2.47 10.63
N MET A 71 0.07 3.72 10.18
CA MET A 71 0.31 4.10 8.79
C MET A 71 1.56 4.96 8.68
N ARG A 72 2.44 4.62 7.75
CA ARG A 72 3.63 5.40 7.39
C ARG A 72 3.46 5.91 5.97
N ASP A 73 3.62 7.22 5.77
CA ASP A 73 3.68 7.78 4.41
C ASP A 73 4.96 7.28 3.73
N ILE A 74 4.80 6.64 2.58
CA ILE A 74 5.86 6.08 1.75
C ILE A 74 5.88 6.68 0.35
N THR A 75 5.20 7.82 0.16
CA THR A 75 5.08 8.49 -1.15
C THR A 75 6.43 8.87 -1.72
N GLU A 76 7.34 9.38 -0.89
CA GLU A 76 8.69 9.73 -1.32
C GLU A 76 9.48 8.48 -1.74
N ARG A 77 9.39 7.40 -0.95
CA ARG A 77 10.02 6.10 -1.30
C ARG A 77 9.51 5.60 -2.65
N LYS A 78 8.19 5.60 -2.88
CA LYS A 78 7.58 5.17 -4.15
C LYS A 78 8.01 6.04 -5.32
N ARG A 79 8.11 7.35 -5.12
CA ARG A 79 8.59 8.28 -6.14
C ARG A 79 10.05 8.00 -6.52
N LEU A 80 10.90 7.75 -5.53
CA LEU A 80 12.31 7.40 -5.76
C LEU A 80 12.45 6.05 -6.46
N GLU A 81 11.68 5.04 -6.06
CA GLU A 81 11.61 3.72 -6.72
C GLU A 81 11.25 3.87 -8.20
N GLU A 82 10.23 4.67 -8.52
CA GLU A 82 9.80 4.89 -9.91
C GLU A 82 10.82 5.71 -10.72
N GLN A 83 11.46 6.71 -10.10
CA GLN A 83 12.55 7.45 -10.74
C GLN A 83 13.74 6.53 -11.07
N LEU A 84 14.15 5.69 -10.12
CA LEU A 84 15.21 4.70 -10.34
C LEU A 84 14.82 3.69 -11.42
N ARG A 85 13.57 3.22 -11.44
CA ARG A 85 13.05 2.34 -12.49
C ARG A 85 13.10 3.01 -13.86
N SER A 86 12.68 4.27 -13.95
CA SER A 86 12.71 5.05 -15.18
C SER A 86 14.14 5.22 -15.70
N LEU A 87 15.09 5.59 -14.83
CA LEU A 87 16.51 5.72 -15.17
C LEU A 87 17.15 4.38 -15.55
N ALA A 88 16.72 3.28 -14.93
CA ALA A 88 17.18 1.94 -15.27
C ALA A 88 16.63 1.43 -16.62
N MET A 89 15.60 2.09 -17.17
CA MET A 89 14.98 1.73 -18.44
C MET A 89 15.24 2.74 -19.56
N THR A 90 15.60 3.98 -19.25
CA THR A 90 15.78 5.07 -20.22
C THR A 90 17.21 5.61 -20.18
N ASP A 91 17.71 6.04 -21.34
CA ASP A 91 18.97 6.74 -21.46
C ASP A 91 18.77 8.23 -21.12
N GLY A 92 19.53 8.73 -20.14
CA GLY A 92 19.34 10.07 -19.57
C GLY A 92 19.62 11.24 -20.51
N LEU A 93 20.28 10.99 -21.65
CA LEU A 93 20.59 12.03 -22.65
C LEU A 93 19.50 12.13 -23.73
N THR A 94 18.74 11.06 -23.96
CA THR A 94 17.81 10.95 -25.10
C THR A 94 16.37 10.66 -24.71
N GLY A 95 16.11 10.19 -23.49
CA GLY A 95 14.77 9.75 -23.05
C GLY A 95 14.28 8.46 -23.73
N LEU A 96 15.09 7.88 -24.62
CA LEU A 96 14.81 6.60 -25.29
C LEU A 96 15.14 5.42 -24.38
N GLY A 97 14.58 4.25 -24.68
CA GLY A 97 14.90 3.02 -23.97
C GLY A 97 16.42 2.75 -23.99
N ASN A 98 17.02 2.53 -22.84
CA ASN A 98 18.45 2.26 -22.78
C ASN A 98 18.80 0.92 -23.43
N ARG A 99 20.08 0.68 -23.69
CA ARG A 99 20.56 -0.51 -24.40
C ARG A 99 20.05 -1.83 -23.78
N ARG A 100 19.93 -1.91 -22.45
CA ARG A 100 19.37 -3.09 -21.76
C ARG A 100 17.90 -3.30 -22.08
N ASN A 101 17.09 -2.24 -22.03
CA ASN A 101 15.67 -2.30 -22.39
C ASN A 101 15.47 -2.65 -23.88
N LEU A 102 16.24 -2.02 -24.77
CA LEU A 102 16.15 -2.28 -26.21
C LEU A 102 16.54 -3.74 -26.55
N SER A 103 17.60 -4.27 -25.92
CA SER A 103 18.05 -5.65 -26.14
C SER A 103 17.01 -6.67 -25.66
N ALA A 104 16.35 -6.40 -24.53
CA ALA A 104 15.31 -7.29 -24.00
C ALA A 104 14.05 -7.35 -24.89
N ARG A 105 13.73 -6.28 -25.63
CA ARG A 105 12.55 -6.21 -26.51
C ARG A 105 12.79 -6.72 -27.92
N LEU A 106 14.04 -6.79 -28.37
CA LEU A 106 14.39 -7.25 -29.72
C LEU A 106 14.59 -8.78 -29.81
N TRP A 107 14.53 -9.48 -28.68
CA TRP A 107 14.67 -10.94 -28.60
C TRP A 107 13.49 -11.63 -27.90
N ALA A 108 12.35 -10.95 -27.78
CA ALA A 108 11.06 -11.50 -27.38
C ALA A 108 10.13 -11.56 -28.59
#